data_AF-A0A9D4KLK1-F1
#
_entry.id   AF-A0A9D4KLK1-F1
#
_cell.length_a   1.000
_cell.length_b   1.000
_cell.length_c   1.000
_cell.angle_alpha   90.00
_cell.angle_beta   90.00
_cell.angle_gamma   90.00
#
_symmetry.space_group_name_H-M   'P 1'
#
loop_
_entity.id
_entity.type
_entity.pdbx_description
1 polymer ?
#
loop_
_entity_poly.entity_id
_entity_poly.type
_entity_poly.pdbx_seq_one_letter_code
_entity_poly.pdbx_strand_id
1 'polypeptide(L)' 'MDELKVSLVGECLAHDGPVQALLNSDEESLVSCGVDGLVIVWKNENIQMTKRNHVLQTLSPCDGIV' A
#
# COMPACT_ATOMS: atom_id res chain seq x y z
N MET A 1 18.26 13.03 -23.55
CA MET A 1 17.17 12.14 -23.13
C MET A 1 17.63 11.55 -21.81
N ASP A 2 17.03 11.98 -20.71
CA ASP A 2 17.38 11.42 -19.40
C ASP A 2 16.92 9.97 -19.36
N GLU A 3 17.85 9.07 -19.06
CA GLU A 3 17.59 7.63 -18.98
C GLU A 3 16.80 7.35 -17.70
N LEU A 4 15.62 6.77 -17.84
CA LEU A 4 14.73 6.47 -16.73
C LEU A 4 15.33 5.30 -15.93
N LYS A 5 16.05 5.62 -14.86
CA LYS A 5 16.74 4.62 -14.03
C LYS A 5 15.73 3.90 -13.14
N VAL A 6 15.46 2.65 -13.46
CA VAL A 6 14.69 1.75 -12.60
C VAL A 6 15.63 1.17 -11.54
N SER A 7 15.23 1.22 -10.27
CA SER A 7 15.92 0.58 -9.16
C SER A 7 14.93 -0.20 -8.31
N LEU A 8 15.33 -1.37 -7.82
CA LEU A 8 14.57 -2.11 -6.82
C LEU A 8 14.47 -1.28 -5.53
N VAL A 9 13.24 -1.03 -5.06
CA VAL A 9 12.97 -0.23 -3.85
C VAL A 9 12.66 -1.11 -2.63
N GLY A 10 12.26 -2.36 -2.85
CA GLY A 10 11.95 -3.31 -1.78
C GLY A 10 11.25 -4.57 -2.29
N GLU A 11 10.80 -5.41 -1.36
CA GLU A 11 10.13 -6.69 -1.62
C GLU A 11 8.76 -6.73 -0.92
N CYS A 12 7.79 -7.41 -1.54
CA CYS A 12 6.46 -7.65 -0.98
C CYS A 12 6.36 -9.13 -0.56
N LEU A 13 6.76 -9.44 0.69
CA LEU A 13 6.86 -10.82 1.20
C LEU A 13 5.64 -11.15 2.06
N ALA A 14 4.65 -11.85 1.50
CA ALA A 14 3.48 -12.31 2.27
C ALA A 14 2.79 -13.57 1.73
N HIS A 15 3.02 -13.96 0.47
CA HIS A 15 2.42 -15.16 -0.08
C HIS A 15 3.21 -16.42 0.28
N ASP A 16 2.51 -17.50 0.63
CA ASP A 16 3.09 -18.84 0.83
C ASP A 16 2.97 -19.68 -0.44
N GLY A 17 3.73 -19.28 -1.45
CA GLY A 17 3.77 -19.94 -2.76
C GLY A 17 3.73 -18.96 -3.93
N PRO A 18 3.68 -19.47 -5.18
CA PRO A 18 3.66 -18.63 -6.36
C PRO A 18 2.50 -17.63 -6.40
N VAL A 19 2.84 -16.36 -6.64
CA VAL A 19 1.88 -15.33 -7.03
C VAL A 19 1.37 -15.64 -8.43
N GLN A 20 0.06 -15.71 -8.59
CA GLN A 20 -0.59 -16.08 -9.86
C GLN A 20 -1.03 -14.85 -10.67
N ALA A 21 -1.37 -13.75 -10.00
CA ALA A 21 -1.73 -12.51 -10.67
C ALA A 21 -1.40 -11.27 -9.83
N LEU A 22 -1.25 -10.15 -10.52
CA LEU A 22 -1.04 -8.81 -9.98
C LEU A 22 -1.97 -7.82 -10.69
N LEU A 23 -2.55 -6.91 -9.94
CA LEU A 23 -3.42 -5.85 -10.43
C LEU A 23 -3.03 -4.52 -9.77
N ASN A 24 -2.82 -3.48 -10.56
CA ASN A 24 -2.76 -2.12 -10.02
C ASN A 24 -4.19 -1.65 -9.73
N SER A 25 -4.52 -1.40 -8.46
CA SER A 25 -5.85 -0.99 -8.02
C SER A 25 -5.80 0.48 -7.63
N ASP A 26 -6.55 1.31 -8.35
CA ASP A 26 -6.54 2.77 -8.23
C ASP A 26 -5.13 3.37 -8.36
N GLU A 27 -4.92 4.63 -7.97
CA GLU A 27 -3.62 5.30 -8.13
C GLU A 27 -2.60 4.96 -7.02
N GLU A 28 -2.98 4.23 -5.97
CA GLU A 28 -2.16 4.11 -4.75
C GLU A 28 -1.99 2.70 -4.17
N SER A 29 -2.51 1.66 -4.82
CA SER A 29 -2.40 0.30 -4.29
C SER A 29 -2.12 -0.76 -5.34
N LEU A 30 -1.40 -1.79 -4.94
CA LEU A 30 -1.16 -2.98 -5.74
C LEU A 30 -1.90 -4.14 -5.09
N VAL A 31 -2.53 -4.99 -5.88
CA VAL A 31 -3.22 -6.19 -5.40
C VAL A 31 -2.52 -7.41 -5.99
N SER A 32 -2.25 -8.41 -5.17
CA SER A 32 -1.74 -9.71 -5.60
C SER A 32 -2.65 -10.84 -5.15
N CYS A 33 -2.65 -11.95 -5.88
CA CYS A 33 -3.22 -13.21 -5.42
C CYS A 33 -2.29 -14.40 -5.74
N GLY A 34 -2.34 -15.43 -4.90
CA GLY A 34 -1.44 -16.58 -4.97
C GLY A 34 -2.13 -17.93 -4.79
N VAL A 35 -1.36 -19.01 -4.98
CA VAL A 35 -1.84 -20.39 -4.78
C VAL A 35 -2.17 -20.71 -3.31
N ASP A 36 -1.69 -19.87 -2.40
CA ASP A 36 -2.04 -19.90 -0.97
C ASP A 36 -3.49 -19.49 -0.68
N GLY A 37 -4.24 -19.08 -1.72
CA GLY A 37 -5.63 -18.66 -1.61
C GLY A 37 -5.81 -17.26 -1.01
N LEU A 38 -4.72 -16.49 -0.87
CA LEU A 38 -4.77 -15.13 -0.36
C LEU A 38 -4.94 -14.12 -1.49
N VAL A 39 -5.66 -13.04 -1.19
CA VAL A 39 -5.66 -11.79 -1.96
C VAL A 39 -5.12 -10.70 -1.04
N ILE A 40 -4.02 -10.07 -1.44
CA ILE A 40 -3.28 -9.13 -0.60
C ILE A 40 -3.29 -7.75 -1.26
N VAL A 41 -3.67 -6.72 -0.49
CA VAL A 41 -3.64 -5.32 -0.91
C VAL A 41 -2.41 -4.65 -0.30
N TRP A 42 -1.50 -4.23 -1.16
CA TRP A 42 -0.27 -3.52 -0.82
C TRP A 42 -0.49 -2.02 -0.94
N LYS A 43 -0.06 -1.26 0.07
CA LYS A 43 -0.17 0.19 0.11
C LYS A 43 1.18 0.80 0.42
N ASN A 44 1.44 1.99 -0.12
CA ASN A 44 2.66 2.74 0.20
C ASN A 44 2.59 3.28 1.65
N GLU A 45 3.54 2.86 2.50
CA GLU A 45 3.59 3.24 3.90
C GLU A 45 3.61 4.76 4.13
N ASN A 46 4.36 5.51 3.31
CA ASN A 46 4.53 6.95 3.47
C ASN A 46 3.24 7.70 3.12
N ILE A 47 2.53 7.21 2.10
CA ILE A 47 1.21 7.73 1.72
C ILE A 47 0.21 7.46 2.84
N GLN A 48 0.14 6.21 3.34
CA GLN A 48 -0.79 5.86 4.41
C GLN A 48 -0.47 6.60 5.72
N MET A 49 0.81 6.79 6.04
CA MET A 49 1.26 7.57 7.19
C MET A 49 0.83 9.03 7.07
N THR A 50 1.06 9.65 5.91
CA THR A 50 0.63 11.04 5.63
C THR A 50 -0.88 11.20 5.79
N LYS A 51 -1.67 10.27 5.22
CA LYS A 51 -3.12 10.27 5.34
C LYS A 51 -3.58 10.15 6.80
N ARG A 52 -3.02 9.20 7.55
CA ARG A 52 -3.33 9.03 8.98
C ARG A 52 -2.99 10.29 9.78
N ASN A 53 -1.81 10.84 9.57
CA ASN A 53 -1.36 12.03 10.30
C ASN A 53 -2.22 13.26 9.95
N HIS A 54 -2.60 13.41 8.68
CA HIS A 54 -3.49 14.49 8.24
C HIS A 54 -4.86 14.41 8.90
N VAL A 55 -5.45 13.22 8.98
CA VAL A 55 -6.72 13.00 9.69
C VAL A 55 -6.58 13.39 11.16
N LEU A 56 -5.52 12.95 11.85
CA LEU A 56 -5.30 13.32 13.25
C LEU A 56 -5.14 14.83 13.48
N GLN A 57 -4.57 15.56 12.51
CA GLN A 57 -4.41 17.02 12.57
C GLN A 57 -5.71 17.77 12.27
N THR A 58 -6.64 17.15 11.55
CA THR A 58 -7.91 17.77 11.12
C THR A 58 -9.09 17.37 12.01
N LEU A 59 -8.95 16.33 12.84
CA LEU A 59 -9.89 16.03 13.90
C LEU A 59 -9.90 17.19 14.91
N SER A 60 -11.05 17.84 15.04
CA SER A 60 -11.25 18.88 16.05
C SER A 60 -11.30 18.21 17.43
N PRO A 61 -10.84 18.87 18.53
CA PRO A 61 -10.97 18.33 19.88
C PRO A 61 -12.42 18.05 20.31
N CYS A 62 -13.41 18.48 19.53
CA CYS A 62 -14.83 18.42 19.85
C CYS A 62 -15.50 17.08 19.46
N ASP A 63 -14.78 16.18 18.77
CA ASP A 63 -15.36 14.91 18.28
C ASP A 63 -15.39 13.77 19.32
N GLY A 64 -15.29 14.10 20.61
CA GLY A 64 -15.89 13.30 21.68
C GLY A 64 -15.32 11.90 21.92
N ILE A 65 -13.99 11.72 21.91
CA ILE A 65 -13.37 10.52 22.48
C ILE A 65 -12.87 10.84 23.88
N VAL A 66 -13.61 10.32 24.87
CA VAL A 66 -13.21 10.16 26.28
C VAL A 66 -12.27 8.97 26.39
#